data_AF-A0A956NSP9-F1
#
_entry.id   AF-A0A956NSP9-F1
#
_cell.length_a   1.000
_cell.length_b   1.000
_cell.length_c   1.000
_cell.angle_alpha   90.00
_cell.angle_beta   90.00
_cell.angle_gamma   90.00
#
_symmetry.space_group_name_H-M   'P 1'
#
loop_
_entity.id
_entity.type
_entity.pdbx_description
1 polymer ?
#
loop_
_entity_poly.entity_id
_entity_poly.type
_entity_poly.pdbx_seq_one_letter_code
_entity_poly.pdbx_strand_id
1 'polypeptide(L)'
;VERTQQDPSFHDVGLKVAAKVVKGSIHRDDAASRVDFRISDGTHEFPVTYVGIVPDTFTDENDIDVVVEGKFDRNNVFQATDVIAKCGSRYEAAWDEQAPTST
;
A
#
# COMPACT_ATOMS: atom_id res chain seq x y z
N VAL A 1 3.62 -12.21 34.58
CA VAL A 1 3.86 -13.03 33.38
C VAL A 1 2.56 -13.72 33.05
N GLU A 2 2.23 -13.94 31.77
CA GLU A 2 1.06 -14.70 31.30
C GLU A 2 -0.25 -13.92 31.09
N ARG A 3 -0.40 -13.33 29.88
CA ARG A 3 -1.70 -13.10 29.19
C ARG A 3 -1.45 -13.09 27.67
N THR A 4 -0.93 -14.20 27.16
CA THR A 4 -0.64 -14.39 25.73
C THR A 4 -1.55 -15.48 25.19
N GLN A 5 -2.87 -15.27 25.24
CA GLN A 5 -3.83 -16.19 24.62
C GLN A 5 -5.01 -15.41 24.03
N GLN A 6 -5.03 -15.40 22.69
CA GLN A 6 -6.22 -15.33 21.83
C GLN A 6 -6.97 -13.99 21.76
N ASP A 7 -6.44 -13.06 20.97
CA ASP A 7 -7.23 -11.93 20.46
C ASP A 7 -7.43 -12.12 18.93
N PRO A 8 -8.66 -12.32 18.44
CA PRO A 8 -8.94 -12.47 17.00
C PRO A 8 -8.76 -11.16 16.19
N SER A 9 -8.32 -10.09 16.84
CA SER A 9 -7.93 -8.80 16.26
C SER A 9 -6.65 -8.87 15.40
N PHE A 10 -5.94 -10.00 15.40
CA PHE A 10 -4.81 -10.25 14.49
C PHE A 10 -5.21 -10.63 13.05
N HIS A 11 -6.50 -10.62 12.68
CA HIS A 11 -6.90 -10.64 11.27
C HIS A 11 -6.91 -9.23 10.64
N ASP A 12 -6.69 -8.22 11.47
CA ASP A 12 -6.55 -6.79 11.19
C ASP A 12 -5.12 -6.29 11.54
N VAL A 13 -4.12 -7.18 11.66
CA VAL A 13 -2.73 -6.70 11.71
C VAL A 13 -2.34 -6.21 10.33
N GLY A 14 -2.44 -4.90 10.12
CA GLY A 14 -1.80 -4.22 9.00
C GLY A 14 -0.31 -4.53 9.02
N LEU A 15 0.15 -5.35 8.08
CA LEU A 15 1.55 -5.62 7.87
C LEU A 15 2.16 -4.42 7.15
N LYS A 16 3.22 -3.85 7.71
CA LYS A 16 4.03 -2.81 7.06
C LYS A 16 5.25 -3.47 6.44
N VAL A 17 5.35 -3.39 5.12
CA VAL A 17 6.50 -3.90 4.37
C VAL A 17 7.22 -2.72 3.74
N ALA A 18 8.47 -2.50 4.13
CA ALA A 18 9.35 -1.52 3.49
C ALA A 18 10.17 -2.24 2.42
N ALA A 19 9.97 -1.89 1.15
CA ALA A 19 10.57 -2.57 0.02
C ALA A 19 10.81 -1.59 -1.14
N LYS A 20 11.47 -2.04 -2.21
CA LYS A 20 11.67 -1.26 -3.43
C LYS A 20 10.67 -1.65 -4.50
N VAL A 21 10.16 -0.69 -5.28
CA VAL A 21 9.30 -1.00 -6.42
C VAL A 21 10.15 -1.59 -7.55
N VAL A 22 9.67 -2.67 -8.17
CA VAL A 22 10.35 -3.30 -9.30
C VAL A 22 10.10 -2.50 -10.57
N LYS A 23 11.18 -2.18 -11.29
CA LYS A 23 11.12 -1.42 -12.55
C LYS A 23 10.24 -2.11 -13.61
N GLY A 24 9.35 -1.36 -14.24
CA GLY A 24 8.39 -1.83 -15.24
C GLY A 24 7.28 -2.73 -14.71
N SER A 25 7.12 -2.84 -13.38
CA SER A 25 6.09 -3.69 -12.77
C SER A 25 4.78 -2.97 -12.49
N ILE A 26 4.76 -1.63 -12.51
CA ILE A 26 3.58 -0.83 -12.21
C ILE A 26 2.58 -0.93 -13.37
N HIS A 27 1.38 -1.41 -13.05
CA HIS A 27 0.24 -1.46 -13.92
C HIS A 27 -0.90 -0.68 -13.28
N ARG A 28 -1.37 0.38 -13.93
CA ARG A 28 -2.48 1.20 -13.44
C ARG A 28 -3.72 0.86 -14.26
N ASP A 29 -4.82 0.63 -13.57
CA ASP A 29 -6.15 0.44 -14.13
C ASP A 29 -7.02 1.63 -13.68
N ASP A 30 -7.10 2.64 -14.55
CA ASP A 30 -7.86 3.85 -14.30
C ASP A 30 -9.37 3.59 -14.19
N ALA A 31 -9.88 2.54 -14.85
CA ALA A 31 -11.29 2.19 -14.82
C ALA A 31 -11.70 1.62 -13.46
N ALA A 32 -10.82 0.85 -12.83
CA ALA A 32 -11.03 0.25 -11.51
C ALA A 32 -10.42 1.08 -10.37
N SER A 33 -9.74 2.20 -10.65
CA SER A 33 -8.92 2.93 -9.68
C SER A 33 -7.98 1.98 -8.92
N ARG A 34 -7.30 1.09 -9.66
CA ARG A 34 -6.48 0.02 -9.12
C ARG A 34 -5.06 0.12 -9.66
N VAL A 35 -4.09 -0.18 -8.81
CA VAL A 35 -2.68 -0.21 -9.18
C VAL A 35 -2.09 -1.55 -8.72
N ASP A 36 -1.56 -2.28 -9.67
CA ASP A 36 -0.84 -3.52 -9.44
C ASP A 36 0.64 -3.28 -9.68
N PHE A 37 1.48 -3.65 -8.72
CA PHE A 37 2.92 -3.47 -8.85
C PHE A 37 3.64 -4.59 -8.11
N ARG A 38 4.94 -4.74 -8.35
CA ARG A 38 5.77 -5.67 -7.57
C ARG A 38 6.72 -4.89 -6.68
N ILE A 39 6.88 -5.40 -5.47
CA ILE A 39 7.88 -4.92 -4.54
C ILE A 39 8.96 -5.98 -4.32
N SER A 40 10.19 -5.54 -4.10
CA SER A 40 11.33 -6.38 -3.79
C SER A 40 11.97 -5.94 -2.48
N ASP A 41 12.16 -6.89 -1.56
CA ASP A 41 12.97 -6.70 -0.34
C ASP A 41 14.47 -6.90 -0.62
N GLY A 42 14.86 -7.04 -1.90
CA GLY A 42 16.21 -7.36 -2.33
C GLY A 42 16.52 -8.86 -2.38
N THR A 43 15.74 -9.69 -1.70
CA THR A 43 15.85 -11.16 -1.77
C THR A 43 14.68 -11.79 -2.52
N HIS A 44 13.45 -11.38 -2.23
CA HIS A 44 12.22 -11.90 -2.84
C HIS A 44 11.35 -10.77 -3.39
N GLU A 45 10.59 -11.10 -4.44
CA GLU A 45 9.61 -10.21 -5.06
C GLU A 45 8.19 -10.66 -4.74
N PHE A 46 7.32 -9.70 -4.42
CA PHE A 46 5.92 -9.97 -4.07
C PHE A 46 4.98 -9.10 -4.92
N PRO A 47 3.90 -9.67 -5.47
CA PRO A 47 2.86 -8.90 -6.13
C PRO A 47 2.03 -8.15 -5.09
N VAL A 48 1.84 -6.85 -5.33
CA VAL A 48 1.04 -5.94 -4.53
C VAL A 48 -0.11 -5.42 -5.39
N THR A 49 -1.30 -5.43 -4.82
CA THR A 49 -2.48 -4.78 -5.39
C THR A 49 -2.96 -3.70 -4.44
N TYR A 50 -3.09 -2.49 -4.95
CA TYR A 50 -3.66 -1.34 -4.25
C TYR A 50 -4.90 -0.87 -5.00
N VAL A 51 -5.98 -0.58 -4.27
CA VAL A 51 -7.20 -0.02 -4.84
C VAL A 51 -7.38 1.39 -4.27
N GLY A 52 -7.12 2.38 -5.11
CA GLY A 52 -7.15 3.79 -4.75
C GLY A 52 -6.46 4.65 -5.81
N ILE A 53 -6.47 5.95 -5.58
CA ILE A 53 -5.79 6.92 -6.44
C ILE A 53 -4.37 7.08 -5.93
N VAL A 54 -3.39 6.67 -6.73
CA VAL A 54 -1.98 7.00 -6.48
C VAL A 54 -1.60 8.24 -7.29
N PRO A 55 -0.71 9.10 -6.79
CA PRO A 55 -0.21 10.22 -7.56
C PRO A 55 0.52 9.72 -8.81
N ASP A 56 0.53 10.53 -9.86
CA ASP A 56 1.35 10.26 -11.05
C ASP A 56 2.84 10.11 -10.73
N THR A 57 3.28 10.73 -9.64
CA THR A 57 4.64 10.65 -9.09
C THR A 57 5.01 9.27 -8.54
N PHE A 58 4.03 8.37 -8.34
CA PHE A 58 4.29 6.98 -7.99
C PHE A 58 4.82 6.21 -9.22
N THR A 59 6.11 6.33 -9.48
CA THR A 59 6.77 5.70 -10.63
C THR A 59 7.76 4.64 -10.15
N ASP A 60 8.13 3.75 -11.07
CA ASP A 60 9.22 2.80 -10.86
C ASP A 60 10.57 3.36 -11.36
N GLU A 61 10.62 4.67 -11.61
CA GLU A 61 11.83 5.37 -12.01
C GLU A 61 12.63 5.80 -10.78
N ASN A 62 13.96 5.61 -10.81
CA ASN A 62 14.91 6.03 -9.76
C ASN A 62 14.88 5.22 -8.45
N ASP A 63 14.58 3.91 -8.51
CA ASP A 63 14.72 3.00 -7.35
C ASP A 63 13.99 3.49 -6.09
N ILE A 64 12.70 3.78 -6.21
CA ILE A 64 11.87 4.32 -5.13
C ILE A 64 11.66 3.28 -4.02
N ASP A 65 12.08 3.63 -2.80
CA ASP A 65 11.69 2.91 -1.59
C ASP A 65 10.22 3.22 -1.25
N VAL A 66 9.41 2.18 -1.09
CA VAL A 66 7.99 2.24 -0.75
C VAL A 66 7.74 1.48 0.55
N VAL A 67 6.82 2.00 1.36
CA VAL A 67 6.24 1.28 2.49
C VAL A 67 4.80 0.97 2.13
N VAL A 68 4.47 -0.30 2.03
CA VAL A 68 3.09 -0.75 1.82
C VAL A 68 2.52 -1.25 3.14
N GLU A 69 1.32 -0.81 3.48
CA GLU A 69 0.54 -1.34 4.60
C GLU A 69 -0.62 -2.16 4.04
N GLY A 70 -0.85 -3.35 4.60
CA GLY A 70 -1.91 -4.22 4.12
C GLY A 70 -1.84 -5.62 4.67
N LYS A 71 -2.35 -6.58 3.90
CA LYS A 71 -2.41 -7.99 4.29
C LYS A 71 -2.15 -8.91 3.12
N PHE A 72 -1.53 -10.06 3.39
CA PHE A 72 -1.44 -11.13 2.39
C PHE A 72 -2.77 -11.86 2.28
N ASP A 73 -3.27 -11.99 1.05
CA ASP A 73 -4.38 -12.87 0.74
C ASP A 73 -3.93 -14.35 0.63
N ARG A 74 -4.90 -15.27 0.63
CA ARG A 74 -4.67 -16.72 0.44
C ARG A 74 -3.95 -17.06 -0.87
N ASN A 75 -3.95 -16.16 -1.85
CA ASN A 75 -3.25 -16.31 -3.12
C ASN A 75 -1.80 -15.76 -3.11
N ASN A 76 -1.25 -15.42 -1.95
CA ASN A 76 0.10 -14.84 -1.80
C ASN A 76 0.26 -13.47 -2.50
N VAL A 77 -0.86 -12.77 -2.70
CA VAL A 77 -0.91 -11.39 -3.19
C VAL A 77 -1.07 -10.46 -2.00
N PHE A 78 -0.24 -9.44 -1.94
CA PHE A 78 -0.32 -8.43 -0.90
C PHE A 78 -1.41 -7.41 -1.25
N GLN A 79 -2.51 -7.44 -0.52
CA GLN A 79 -3.58 -6.46 -0.63
C GLN A 79 -3.20 -5.24 0.19
N ALA A 80 -2.66 -4.22 -0.49
CA ALA A 80 -2.28 -2.97 0.13
C ALA A 80 -3.52 -2.11 0.38
N THR A 81 -3.66 -1.65 1.62
CA THR A 81 -4.63 -0.62 2.02
C THR A 81 -4.02 0.76 2.02
N ASP A 82 -2.69 0.87 2.21
CA ASP A 82 -1.96 2.14 2.17
C ASP A 82 -0.61 1.96 1.47
N VAL A 83 -0.18 2.97 0.70
CA VAL A 83 1.07 2.95 -0.07
C VAL A 83 1.80 4.28 0.13
N ILE A 84 2.96 4.22 0.76
CA ILE A 84 3.78 5.39 1.11
C ILE A 84 5.10 5.32 0.35
N ALA A 85 5.25 6.08 -0.72
CA ALA A 85 6.52 6.24 -1.42
C ALA A 85 7.43 7.21 -0.67
N LYS A 86 8.66 6.80 -0.32
CA LYS A 86 9.62 7.65 0.40
C LYS A 86 10.25 8.73 -0.47
N CYS A 87 10.34 8.53 -1.79
CA CYS A 87 11.17 9.38 -2.65
C CYS A 87 10.43 10.42 -3.49
N GLY A 88 9.12 10.61 -3.33
CA GLY A 88 8.41 11.62 -4.11
C GLY A 88 7.11 12.05 -3.45
N SER A 89 7.21 13.08 -2.61
CA SER A 89 6.14 14.07 -2.44
C SER A 89 4.77 13.51 -2.02
N ARG A 90 4.60 13.27 -0.71
CA ARG A 90 3.38 13.53 0.07
C ARG A 90 2.08 13.42 -0.75
N TYR A 91 1.47 12.23 -0.82
CA TYR A 91 0.11 12.13 -1.37
C TYR A 91 -0.92 11.92 -0.27
N GLU A 92 -1.82 12.88 -0.25
CA GLU A 92 -2.87 13.13 0.72
C GLU A 92 -4.04 12.20 0.45
N ALA A 93 -4.35 11.31 1.38
CA ALA A 93 -5.64 10.64 1.48
C ALA A 93 -5.87 10.31 2.96
N ALA A 94 -6.90 10.76 3.67
CA ALA A 94 -7.95 11.70 3.38
C ALA A 94 -8.34 12.34 4.72
N TRP A 95 -8.33 13.67 4.81
CA TRP A 95 -9.22 14.38 5.73
C TRP A 95 -10.23 15.12 4.85
N ASP A 96 -11.19 14.37 4.30
CA ASP A 96 -12.47 14.96 3.92
C ASP A 96 -13.48 14.46 4.96
N GLU A 97 -13.64 15.24 6.01
CA GLU A 97 -14.69 15.04 7.00
C GLU A 97 -15.20 16.43 7.42
N GLN A 98 -16.13 16.92 6.59
CA GLN A 98 -17.29 17.75 6.96
C GLN A 98 -17.08 19.26 7.09
N ALA A 99 -17.26 19.97 5.98
CA ALA A 99 -18.00 21.23 6.03
C ALA A 99 -19.51 20.93 6.14
N PRO A 100 -20.24 21.59 7.04
CA PRO A 100 -21.58 22.04 6.70
C PRO A 100 -21.63 23.57 6.68
N THR A 101 -21.92 24.10 5.50
CA THR A 101 -22.66 25.35 5.36
C THR A 101 -23.99 25.25 6.11
N SER A 102 -24.24 26.14 7.06
CA SER A 102 -25.54 26.82 7.32
C SER A 102 -25.58 27.47 8.71
N THR A 103 -25.52 28.81 8.76
CA THR A 103 -26.54 29.75 9.27
C THR A 103 -25.97 31.16 9.29
#